data_AF-A0AAV1PVF6-F1
#
_entry.id   AF-A0AAV1PVF6-F1
#
_cell.length_a   1.000
_cell.length_b   1.000
_cell.length_c   1.000
_cell.angle_alpha   90.00
_cell.angle_beta   90.00
_cell.angle_gamma   90.00
#
_symmetry.space_group_name_H-M   'P 1'
#
loop_
_entity.id
_entity.type
_entity.pdbx_description
1 polymer ?
#
loop_
_entity_poly.entity_id
_entity_poly.type
_entity_poly.pdbx_seq_one_letter_code
_entity_poly.pdbx_strand_id
1 'polypeptide(L)'
;LQCLYAFRDKTTLKDHMRKKAHRRINASNHEYDRFYIINYLELGKTWEEVQSEDDRELVDEEDDDWSDWQAHPVSAVCLFCDHQSETMEQIYTHMKETHDFDLHKLRMELNLRFYQQVKLVNYIRRQIHQSRCYGCQEKFDSRADVLRHIVAEGHAMKLPDISTWDQPQYFFPTYENDALLCTLSDSDDDDDRSNKPNHGEEIPVIAEDISNLRALKQTSVLNQLLKNRGSCS
;
A
#
# COMPACT_ATOMS: atom_id res chain seq x y z
N LEU A 1 22.73 5.17 -18.27
CA LEU A 1 23.43 3.89 -18.56
C LEU A 1 22.92 2.83 -17.59
N GLN A 2 22.11 1.91 -18.09
CA GLN A 2 21.43 0.87 -17.31
C GLN A 2 21.98 -0.49 -17.76
N CYS A 3 22.02 -1.47 -16.85
CA CYS A 3 22.57 -2.79 -17.13
C CYS A 3 21.46 -3.84 -17.21
N LEU A 4 21.37 -4.55 -18.33
CA LEU A 4 20.44 -5.68 -18.53
C LEU A 4 21.17 -7.03 -18.62
N TYR A 5 22.48 -7.06 -18.39
CA TYR A 5 23.29 -8.28 -18.44
C TYR A 5 23.06 -9.16 -17.20
N ALA A 6 22.92 -10.47 -17.42
CA ALA A 6 22.93 -11.47 -16.37
C ALA A 6 24.38 -11.82 -15.98
N PHE A 7 24.65 -11.90 -14.68
CA PHE A 7 25.97 -12.24 -14.14
C PHE A 7 25.91 -13.56 -13.38
N ARG A 8 27.01 -14.32 -13.43
CA ARG A 8 27.11 -15.63 -12.81
C ARG A 8 27.00 -15.58 -11.28
N ASP A 9 27.40 -14.46 -10.67
CA ASP A 9 27.46 -14.29 -9.22
C ASP A 9 27.37 -12.81 -8.80
N LYS A 10 26.98 -12.59 -7.54
CA LYS A 10 26.77 -11.25 -6.94
C LYS A 10 28.05 -10.41 -6.91
N THR A 11 29.22 -11.03 -6.76
CA THR A 11 30.51 -10.33 -6.73
C THR A 11 30.83 -9.73 -8.10
N THR A 12 30.66 -10.51 -9.17
CA THR A 12 30.87 -10.06 -10.55
C THR A 12 29.90 -8.95 -10.98
N LEU A 13 28.63 -9.03 -10.56
CA LEU A 13 27.65 -7.96 -10.75
C LEU A 13 28.09 -6.66 -10.08
N LYS A 14 28.45 -6.70 -8.79
CA LYS A 14 28.88 -5.49 -8.04
C LYS A 14 30.10 -4.84 -8.68
N ASP A 15 31.07 -5.65 -9.11
CA ASP A 15 32.28 -5.17 -9.77
C ASP A 15 31.98 -4.52 -11.12
N HIS A 16 31.05 -5.09 -11.90
CA HIS A 16 30.58 -4.48 -13.15
C HIS A 16 29.85 -3.16 -12.89
N MET A 17 28.87 -3.14 -11.97
CA MET A 17 28.10 -1.93 -11.63
C MET A 17 29.04 -0.80 -11.21
N ARG A 18 30.07 -1.13 -10.41
CA ARG A 18 31.11 -0.17 -9.98
C ARG A 18 31.96 0.32 -11.15
N LYS A 19 32.52 -0.60 -11.96
CA LYS A 19 33.44 -0.27 -13.07
C LYS A 19 32.77 0.46 -14.23
N LYS A 20 31.52 0.12 -14.54
CA LYS A 20 30.72 0.75 -15.61
C LYS A 20 29.84 1.91 -15.11
N ALA A 21 29.89 2.22 -13.81
CA ALA A 21 29.10 3.26 -13.17
C ALA A 21 27.59 3.16 -13.46
N HIS A 22 27.07 1.93 -13.56
CA HIS A 22 25.64 1.68 -13.70
C HIS A 22 24.97 1.88 -12.34
N ARG A 23 24.57 3.12 -12.05
CA ARG A 23 23.93 3.52 -10.78
C ARG A 23 22.42 3.47 -10.81
N ARG A 24 21.81 3.24 -11.98
CA ARG A 24 20.36 3.25 -12.18
C ARG A 24 19.92 1.94 -12.82
N ILE A 25 18.83 1.38 -12.30
CA ILE A 25 18.10 0.27 -12.93
C ILE A 25 17.39 0.81 -14.18
N ASN A 26 17.03 -0.09 -15.10
CA ASN A 26 16.29 0.33 -16.28
C ASN A 26 14.91 0.86 -15.91
N ALA A 27 14.72 2.18 -16.08
CA ALA A 27 13.47 2.88 -15.88
C ALA A 27 12.34 2.39 -16.80
N SER A 28 12.68 1.88 -17.98
CA SER A 28 11.70 1.32 -18.92
C SER A 28 11.40 -0.16 -18.66
N ASN A 29 12.01 -0.78 -17.63
CA ASN A 29 11.71 -2.16 -17.27
C ASN A 29 10.76 -2.20 -16.07
N HIS A 30 9.47 -2.29 -16.39
CA HIS A 30 8.37 -2.35 -15.43
C HIS A 30 8.38 -3.58 -14.51
N GLU A 31 9.18 -4.62 -14.81
CA GLU A 31 9.34 -5.77 -13.91
C GLU A 31 9.91 -5.34 -12.54
N TYR A 32 10.71 -4.27 -12.52
CA TYR A 32 11.31 -3.76 -11.30
C TYR A 32 10.41 -2.80 -10.51
N ASP A 33 9.28 -2.35 -11.08
CA ASP A 33 8.37 -1.39 -10.45
C ASP A 33 7.92 -1.88 -9.07
N ARG A 34 7.74 -3.19 -8.89
CA ARG A 34 7.38 -3.81 -7.61
C ARG A 34 8.37 -3.51 -6.47
N PHE A 35 9.62 -3.18 -6.75
CA PHE A 35 10.65 -2.93 -5.74
C PHE A 35 10.83 -1.45 -5.39
N TYR A 36 10.16 -0.54 -6.09
CA TYR A 36 10.23 0.89 -5.81
C TYR A 36 9.19 1.27 -4.76
N ILE A 37 9.66 1.78 -3.61
CA ILE A 37 8.80 2.25 -2.52
C ILE A 37 7.85 3.37 -3.01
N ILE A 38 8.30 4.19 -3.96
CA ILE A 38 7.52 5.28 -4.56
C ILE A 38 6.18 4.79 -5.15
N ASN A 39 6.14 3.59 -5.73
CA ASN A 39 4.90 3.01 -6.26
C ASN A 39 3.88 2.63 -5.18
N TYR A 40 4.29 2.68 -3.90
CA TYR A 40 3.45 2.45 -2.74
C TYR A 40 3.18 3.74 -1.96
N LEU A 41 3.77 4.88 -2.34
CA LEU A 41 3.63 6.16 -1.63
C LEU A 41 2.42 6.98 -2.11
N GLU A 42 2.20 7.07 -3.42
CA GLU A 42 1.15 7.94 -3.99
C GLU A 42 0.35 7.22 -5.09
N LEU A 43 -0.88 6.83 -4.75
CA LEU A 43 -1.83 6.23 -5.70
C LEU A 43 -2.17 7.24 -6.81
N GLY A 44 -2.10 6.79 -8.07
CA GLY A 44 -2.50 7.60 -9.23
C GLY A 44 -1.45 8.60 -9.72
N LYS A 45 -0.25 8.59 -9.14
CA LYS A 45 0.94 9.27 -9.67
C LYS A 45 1.99 8.24 -10.10
N THR A 46 2.72 8.58 -11.15
CA THR A 46 3.86 7.80 -11.62
C THR A 46 5.12 8.15 -10.81
N TRP A 47 6.09 7.24 -10.72
CA TRP A 47 7.37 7.55 -10.06
C TRP A 47 8.12 8.73 -10.74
N GLU A 48 7.85 8.96 -12.02
CA GLU A 48 8.39 10.09 -12.79
C GLU A 48 7.81 11.43 -12.32
N GLU A 49 6.51 11.46 -12.04
CA GLU A 49 5.84 12.62 -11.47
C GLU A 49 6.35 12.90 -10.06
N VAL A 50 6.42 11.89 -9.19
CA VAL A 50 6.96 12.03 -7.82
C VAL A 50 8.43 12.50 -7.85
N GLN A 51 9.26 11.98 -8.77
CA GLN A 51 10.65 12.45 -8.87
C GLN A 51 10.76 13.88 -9.40
N SER A 52 9.77 14.36 -10.14
CA SER A 52 9.75 15.72 -10.68
C SER A 52 9.27 16.77 -9.69
N GLU A 53 8.67 16.35 -8.58
CA GLU A 53 8.30 17.22 -7.47
C GLU A 53 9.57 17.81 -6.84
N ASP A 54 9.56 19.13 -6.65
CA ASP A 54 10.73 19.87 -6.22
C ASP A 54 10.82 19.85 -4.69
N ASP A 55 11.62 18.94 -4.11
CA ASP A 55 11.90 18.85 -2.66
C ASP A 55 12.51 20.14 -2.05
N ARG A 56 12.75 21.18 -2.85
CA ARG A 56 13.32 22.46 -2.43
C ARG A 56 12.38 23.32 -1.59
N GLU A 57 11.09 23.01 -1.51
CA GLU A 57 10.15 23.68 -0.59
C GLU A 57 10.34 23.26 0.88
N LEU A 58 11.15 22.23 1.18
CA LEU A 58 11.41 21.78 2.56
C LEU A 58 12.59 22.48 3.24
N VAL A 59 13.22 23.45 2.56
CA VAL A 59 14.38 24.15 3.10
C VAL A 59 14.10 25.65 3.14
N ASP A 60 13.87 26.11 4.37
CA ASP A 60 14.02 27.49 4.85
C ASP A 60 12.71 28.18 5.28
N GLU A 61 12.19 27.81 6.45
CA GLU A 61 11.43 28.74 7.29
C GLU A 61 11.73 28.43 8.77
N GLU A 62 12.48 29.32 9.42
CA GLU A 62 12.90 29.27 10.84
C GLU A 62 11.75 29.57 11.83
N ASP A 63 10.48 29.51 11.41
CA ASP A 63 9.31 29.80 12.25
C ASP A 63 8.19 28.78 11.98
N ASP A 64 8.31 27.59 12.61
CA ASP A 64 7.37 26.47 12.49
C ASP A 64 6.10 26.74 13.31
N ASP A 65 5.31 27.73 12.87
CA ASP A 65 3.93 27.93 13.32
C ASP A 65 3.03 26.92 12.60
N TRP A 66 2.64 25.86 13.32
CA TRP A 66 1.72 24.81 12.85
C TRP A 66 0.33 25.33 12.45
N SER A 67 0.08 26.65 12.50
CA SER A 67 -1.16 27.31 12.14
C SER A 67 -1.35 27.51 10.62
N ASP A 68 -0.27 27.50 9.83
CA ASP A 68 -0.32 27.64 8.36
C ASP A 68 -0.52 26.30 7.63
N TRP A 69 -0.73 25.19 8.36
CA TRP A 69 -0.98 23.89 7.76
C TRP A 69 -2.31 23.86 7.00
N GLN A 70 -2.24 23.93 5.68
CA GLN A 70 -3.38 23.75 4.80
C GLN A 70 -3.55 22.27 4.48
N ALA A 71 -4.71 21.72 4.85
CA ALA A 71 -5.10 20.38 4.41
C ALA A 71 -5.18 20.37 2.89
N HIS A 72 -4.27 19.64 2.24
CA HIS A 72 -4.31 19.46 0.80
C HIS A 72 -5.53 18.59 0.47
N PRO A 73 -6.33 18.93 -0.55
CA PRO A 73 -7.49 18.13 -0.93
C PRO A 73 -7.02 16.73 -1.34
N VAL A 74 -7.38 15.73 -0.54
CA VAL A 74 -7.00 14.34 -0.79
C VAL A 74 -8.03 13.70 -1.72
N SER A 75 -7.61 13.32 -2.92
CA SER A 75 -8.49 12.69 -3.91
C SER A 75 -8.52 11.18 -3.75
N ALA A 76 -9.71 10.58 -3.80
CA ALA A 76 -9.87 9.13 -3.80
C ALA A 76 -9.55 8.56 -5.18
N VAL A 77 -8.69 7.52 -5.20
CA VAL A 77 -8.25 6.87 -6.44
C VAL A 77 -9.00 5.55 -6.64
N CYS A 78 -9.45 5.33 -7.88
CA CYS A 78 -10.18 4.14 -8.28
C CYS A 78 -9.36 2.85 -8.03
N LEU A 79 -10.06 1.74 -7.75
CA LEU A 79 -9.41 0.43 -7.54
C LEU A 79 -8.79 -0.13 -8.82
N PHE A 80 -9.36 0.22 -9.97
CA PHE A 80 -9.09 -0.43 -11.25
C PHE A 80 -8.30 0.45 -12.24
N CYS A 81 -8.32 1.77 -12.09
CA CYS A 81 -7.61 2.69 -12.97
C CYS A 81 -7.07 3.91 -12.22
N ASP A 82 -6.45 4.84 -12.95
CA ASP A 82 -5.79 6.02 -12.38
C ASP A 82 -6.75 7.21 -12.21
N HIS A 83 -8.06 6.98 -12.37
CA HIS A 83 -9.07 8.01 -12.14
C HIS A 83 -9.12 8.42 -10.67
N GLN A 84 -9.14 9.73 -10.44
CA GLN A 84 -9.20 10.34 -9.13
C GLN A 84 -10.47 11.19 -9.01
N SER A 85 -11.07 11.23 -7.82
CA SER A 85 -12.22 12.08 -7.53
C SER A 85 -12.11 12.69 -6.15
N GLU A 86 -12.59 13.93 -6.02
CA GLU A 86 -12.61 14.63 -4.73
C GLU A 86 -13.77 14.17 -3.84
N THR A 87 -14.82 13.56 -4.42
CA THR A 87 -15.99 13.09 -3.68
C THR A 87 -16.21 11.58 -3.80
N MET A 88 -16.74 11.01 -2.73
CA MET A 88 -17.03 9.57 -2.67
C MET A 88 -18.13 9.13 -3.62
N GLU A 89 -19.13 9.98 -3.85
CA GLU A 89 -20.20 9.69 -4.81
C GLU A 89 -19.65 9.56 -6.24
N GLN A 90 -18.71 10.43 -6.62
CA GLN A 90 -18.07 10.39 -7.93
C GLN A 90 -17.24 9.11 -8.09
N ILE A 91 -16.42 8.75 -7.08
CA ILE A 91 -15.57 7.56 -7.20
C ILE A 91 -16.40 6.27 -7.22
N TYR A 92 -17.49 6.20 -6.44
CA TYR A 92 -18.42 5.07 -6.48
C TYR A 92 -19.17 4.96 -7.80
N THR A 93 -19.63 6.09 -8.34
CA THR A 93 -20.28 6.13 -9.66
C THR A 93 -19.32 5.69 -10.74
N HIS A 94 -18.08 6.18 -10.72
CA HIS A 94 -17.03 5.79 -11.66
C HIS A 94 -16.74 4.28 -11.62
N MET A 95 -16.53 3.71 -10.43
CA MET A 95 -16.29 2.26 -10.28
C MET A 95 -17.47 1.43 -10.80
N LYS A 96 -18.70 1.88 -10.56
CA LYS A 96 -19.90 1.20 -11.01
C LYS A 96 -20.08 1.27 -12.53
N GLU A 97 -19.99 2.47 -13.11
CA GLU A 97 -20.28 2.68 -14.53
C GLU A 97 -19.14 2.22 -15.45
N THR A 98 -17.89 2.38 -15.01
CA THR A 98 -16.71 2.08 -15.84
C THR A 98 -16.21 0.65 -15.64
N HIS A 99 -16.33 0.11 -14.43
CA HIS A 99 -15.73 -1.17 -14.06
C HIS A 99 -16.75 -2.22 -13.63
N ASP A 100 -18.06 -1.92 -13.71
CA ASP A 100 -19.15 -2.78 -13.22
C ASP A 100 -18.92 -3.26 -11.78
N PHE A 101 -18.31 -2.40 -10.96
CA PHE A 101 -17.97 -2.67 -9.57
C PHE A 101 -18.75 -1.77 -8.63
N ASP A 102 -19.68 -2.36 -7.89
CA ASP A 102 -20.54 -1.68 -6.92
C ASP A 102 -20.12 -2.05 -5.48
N LEU A 103 -19.22 -1.24 -4.90
CA LEU A 103 -18.73 -1.44 -3.54
C LEU A 103 -19.85 -1.36 -2.50
N HIS A 104 -20.80 -0.44 -2.71
CA HIS A 104 -21.95 -0.27 -1.81
C HIS A 104 -22.83 -1.52 -1.79
N LYS A 105 -23.09 -2.10 -2.98
CA LYS A 105 -23.83 -3.36 -3.09
C LYS A 105 -23.10 -4.51 -2.37
N LEU A 106 -21.79 -4.66 -2.58
CA LEU A 106 -21.00 -5.70 -1.88
C LEU A 106 -21.03 -5.54 -0.36
N ARG A 107 -20.92 -4.30 0.13
CA ARG A 107 -21.03 -3.98 1.57
C ARG A 107 -22.36 -4.47 2.13
N MET A 108 -23.47 -4.19 1.45
CA MET A 108 -24.80 -4.57 1.91
C MET A 108 -25.04 -6.09 1.82
N GLU A 109 -24.60 -6.73 0.73
CA GLU A 109 -24.79 -8.18 0.52
C GLU A 109 -23.98 -9.03 1.50
N LEU A 110 -22.76 -8.59 1.84
CA LEU A 110 -21.88 -9.30 2.76
C LEU A 110 -21.95 -8.78 4.20
N ASN A 111 -22.75 -7.74 4.46
CA ASN A 111 -22.87 -7.06 5.75
C ASN A 111 -21.49 -6.67 6.34
N LEU A 112 -20.67 -5.99 5.54
CA LEU A 112 -19.28 -5.69 5.89
C LEU A 112 -19.18 -4.58 6.94
N ARG A 113 -18.55 -4.89 8.08
CA ARG A 113 -18.12 -3.90 9.08
C ARG A 113 -16.99 -3.03 8.53
N PHE A 114 -16.78 -1.85 9.10
CA PHE A 114 -15.73 -0.91 8.67
C PHE A 114 -14.38 -1.58 8.37
N TYR A 115 -13.81 -2.31 9.33
CA TYR A 115 -12.50 -2.95 9.13
C TYR A 115 -12.50 -4.07 8.07
N GLN A 116 -13.63 -4.74 7.86
CA GLN A 116 -13.75 -5.73 6.80
C GLN A 116 -13.80 -5.04 5.43
N GLN A 117 -14.42 -3.86 5.33
CA GLN A 117 -14.35 -3.03 4.13
C GLN A 117 -12.89 -2.61 3.83
N VAL A 118 -12.15 -2.15 4.85
CA VAL A 118 -10.72 -1.80 4.72
C VAL A 118 -9.91 -2.99 4.19
N LYS A 119 -10.07 -4.17 4.80
CA LYS A 119 -9.37 -5.39 4.37
C LYS A 119 -9.73 -5.79 2.94
N LEU A 120 -11.00 -5.70 2.54
CA LEU A 120 -11.44 -6.02 1.19
C LEU A 120 -10.80 -5.08 0.15
N VAL A 121 -10.84 -3.77 0.42
CA VAL A 121 -10.23 -2.77 -0.45
C VAL A 121 -8.72 -3.00 -0.60
N ASN A 122 -8.03 -3.21 0.52
CA ASN A 122 -6.60 -3.54 0.51
C ASN A 122 -6.30 -4.86 -0.18
N TYR A 123 -7.17 -5.85 -0.03
CA TYR A 123 -7.02 -7.12 -0.74
C TYR A 123 -7.06 -6.92 -2.25
N ILE A 124 -8.11 -6.26 -2.78
CA ILE A 124 -8.28 -6.00 -4.21
C ILE A 124 -7.08 -5.24 -4.75
N ARG A 125 -6.70 -4.14 -4.08
CA ARG A 125 -5.54 -3.32 -4.44
C ARG A 125 -4.26 -4.14 -4.49
N ARG A 126 -4.00 -4.95 -3.47
CA ARG A 126 -2.81 -5.81 -3.40
C ARG A 126 -2.79 -6.88 -4.49
N GLN A 127 -3.92 -7.50 -4.83
CA GLN A 127 -3.98 -8.49 -5.90
C GLN A 127 -3.67 -7.84 -7.25
N ILE A 128 -4.30 -6.71 -7.56
CA ILE A 128 -4.07 -5.98 -8.82
C ILE A 128 -2.61 -5.52 -8.91
N HIS A 129 -2.06 -4.96 -7.82
CA HIS A 129 -0.65 -4.56 -7.75
C HIS A 129 0.31 -5.74 -8.00
N GLN A 130 -0.02 -6.93 -7.51
CA GLN A 130 0.78 -8.14 -7.71
C GLN A 130 0.54 -8.81 -9.08
N SER A 131 -0.14 -8.13 -10.00
CA SER A 131 -0.56 -8.65 -11.30
C SER A 131 -1.32 -9.97 -11.18
N ARG A 132 -2.26 -10.04 -10.23
CA ARG A 132 -3.07 -11.23 -9.94
C ARG A 132 -4.55 -10.86 -9.90
N CYS A 133 -5.40 -11.69 -10.50
CA CYS A 133 -6.85 -11.50 -10.39
C CYS A 133 -7.31 -11.85 -8.97
N TYR A 134 -8.10 -10.98 -8.33
CA TYR A 134 -8.64 -11.26 -7.00
C TYR A 134 -9.75 -12.31 -6.98
N GLY A 135 -10.47 -12.52 -8.09
CA GLY A 135 -11.55 -13.51 -8.19
C GLY A 135 -11.04 -14.93 -8.37
N CYS A 136 -10.24 -15.17 -9.41
CA CYS A 136 -9.76 -16.52 -9.78
C CYS A 136 -8.31 -16.81 -9.36
N GLN A 137 -7.58 -15.82 -8.83
CA GLN A 137 -6.20 -15.96 -8.38
C GLN A 137 -5.16 -16.22 -9.49
N GLU A 138 -5.53 -16.12 -10.76
CA GLU A 138 -4.61 -16.23 -11.91
C GLU A 138 -3.62 -15.05 -11.95
N LYS A 139 -2.40 -15.34 -12.39
CA LYS A 139 -1.31 -14.36 -12.51
C LYS A 139 -1.13 -13.93 -13.96
N PHE A 140 -0.77 -12.66 -14.12
CA PHE A 140 -0.57 -12.01 -15.40
C PHE A 140 0.75 -11.25 -15.40
N ASP A 141 1.20 -10.88 -16.60
CA ASP A 141 2.49 -10.20 -16.78
C ASP A 141 2.41 -8.70 -16.48
N SER A 142 1.22 -8.09 -16.57
CA SER A 142 1.01 -6.68 -16.30
C SER A 142 -0.33 -6.36 -15.63
N ARG A 143 -0.41 -5.20 -14.97
CA ARG A 143 -1.66 -4.65 -14.42
C ARG A 143 -2.76 -4.57 -15.47
N ALA A 144 -2.43 -4.12 -16.68
CA ALA A 144 -3.39 -3.99 -17.78
C ALA A 144 -4.01 -5.35 -18.16
N ASP A 145 -3.22 -6.42 -18.13
CA ASP A 145 -3.70 -7.77 -18.44
C ASP A 145 -4.67 -8.29 -17.38
N VAL A 146 -4.38 -8.06 -16.09
CA VAL A 146 -5.29 -8.40 -14.99
C VAL A 146 -6.64 -7.70 -15.17
N LEU A 147 -6.61 -6.40 -15.46
CA LEU A 147 -7.84 -5.60 -15.60
C LEU A 147 -8.67 -6.07 -16.80
N ARG A 148 -8.02 -6.35 -17.95
CA ARG A 148 -8.70 -6.93 -19.11
C ARG A 148 -9.33 -8.28 -18.78
N HIS A 149 -8.62 -9.14 -18.05
CA HIS A 149 -9.15 -10.42 -17.61
C HIS A 149 -10.35 -10.27 -16.67
N ILE A 150 -10.28 -9.38 -15.69
CA ILE A 150 -11.38 -9.14 -14.73
C ILE A 150 -12.67 -8.77 -15.47
N VAL A 151 -12.57 -7.90 -16.48
CA VAL A 151 -13.71 -7.49 -17.29
C VAL A 151 -14.19 -8.64 -18.19
N ALA A 152 -13.28 -9.33 -18.88
CA ALA A 152 -13.63 -10.38 -19.84
C ALA A 152 -14.32 -11.59 -19.19
N GLU A 153 -13.88 -11.99 -17.99
CA GLU A 153 -14.42 -13.13 -17.24
C GLU A 153 -15.54 -12.73 -16.25
N GLY A 154 -15.91 -11.43 -16.20
CA GLY A 154 -16.94 -10.94 -15.28
C GLY A 154 -16.57 -11.12 -13.80
N HIS A 155 -15.28 -11.00 -13.46
CA HIS A 155 -14.79 -11.13 -12.09
C HIS A 155 -14.93 -9.84 -11.26
N ALA A 156 -15.44 -8.74 -11.84
CA ALA A 156 -15.60 -7.44 -11.17
C ALA A 156 -16.24 -7.60 -9.78
N MET A 157 -17.43 -8.20 -9.71
CA MET A 157 -18.19 -8.42 -8.47
C MET A 157 -17.99 -9.81 -7.83
N LYS A 158 -17.16 -10.68 -8.42
CA LYS A 158 -16.97 -12.06 -7.96
C LYS A 158 -15.80 -12.14 -6.99
N LEU A 159 -16.11 -11.96 -5.71
CA LEU A 159 -15.12 -12.10 -4.63
C LEU A 159 -14.84 -13.57 -4.30
N PRO A 160 -13.59 -13.90 -3.91
CA PRO A 160 -13.29 -15.20 -3.32
C PRO A 160 -13.90 -15.32 -1.92
N ASP A 161 -13.78 -16.50 -1.33
CA ASP A 161 -14.24 -16.77 0.04
C ASP A 161 -13.68 -15.74 1.04
N ILE A 162 -14.50 -15.36 2.03
CA ILE A 162 -14.17 -14.36 3.06
C ILE A 162 -12.83 -14.67 3.74
N SER A 163 -12.54 -15.95 4.00
CA SER A 163 -11.26 -16.37 4.59
C SER A 163 -10.03 -16.03 3.75
N THR A 164 -10.18 -15.74 2.45
CA THR A 164 -9.06 -15.39 1.56
C THR A 164 -8.59 -13.95 1.78
N TRP A 165 -9.51 -13.04 2.09
CA TRP A 165 -9.25 -11.61 2.15
C TRP A 165 -9.48 -11.01 3.55
N ASP A 166 -10.26 -11.64 4.42
CA ASP A 166 -10.42 -11.22 5.82
C ASP A 166 -9.24 -11.72 6.68
N GLN A 167 -8.04 -11.29 6.31
CA GLN A 167 -6.80 -11.66 6.98
C GLN A 167 -6.14 -10.44 7.61
N PRO A 168 -5.44 -10.58 8.75
CA PRO A 168 -4.81 -9.44 9.45
C PRO A 168 -3.80 -8.68 8.59
N GLN A 169 -3.14 -9.35 7.65
CA GLN A 169 -2.20 -8.73 6.72
C GLN A 169 -2.80 -7.64 5.82
N TYR A 170 -4.13 -7.53 5.72
CA TYR A 170 -4.82 -6.50 4.94
C TYR A 170 -5.34 -5.34 5.81
N PHE A 171 -5.01 -5.31 7.11
CA PHE A 171 -5.14 -4.10 7.91
C PHE A 171 -4.15 -3.02 7.46
N PHE A 172 -2.98 -3.44 6.99
CA PHE A 172 -1.97 -2.54 6.47
C PHE A 172 -2.39 -2.07 5.07
N PRO A 173 -2.50 -0.75 4.83
CA PRO A 173 -2.76 -0.21 3.52
C PRO A 173 -1.78 -0.76 2.48
N THR A 174 -2.29 -1.09 1.29
CA THR A 174 -1.41 -1.49 0.18
C THR A 174 -0.58 -0.31 -0.31
N TYR A 175 -1.16 0.89 -0.24
CA TYR A 175 -0.55 2.15 -0.60
C TYR A 175 -0.67 3.11 0.59
N GLU A 176 0.32 3.95 0.79
CA GLU A 176 0.25 5.06 1.74
C GLU A 176 -0.74 6.13 1.24
N ASN A 177 -1.26 6.92 2.19
CA ASN A 177 -2.18 8.05 1.91
C ASN A 177 -3.44 7.68 1.10
N ASP A 178 -3.96 6.48 1.33
CA ASP A 178 -5.12 5.97 0.62
C ASP A 178 -6.43 6.63 1.06
N ALA A 179 -6.81 7.71 0.38
CA ALA A 179 -7.98 8.52 0.69
C ALA A 179 -9.30 7.75 0.63
N LEU A 180 -9.37 6.68 -0.17
CA LEU A 180 -10.56 5.83 -0.24
C LEU A 180 -10.81 5.11 1.09
N LEU A 181 -9.74 4.68 1.77
CA LEU A 181 -9.86 3.99 3.07
C LEU A 181 -10.36 4.93 4.18
N CYS A 182 -9.96 6.20 4.13
CA CYS A 182 -10.32 7.21 5.13
C CYS A 182 -11.80 7.63 5.08
N THR A 183 -12.47 7.34 3.96
CA THR A 183 -13.82 7.83 3.65
C THR A 183 -14.85 6.71 3.57
N LEU A 184 -14.46 5.47 3.86
CA LEU A 184 -15.38 4.34 3.99
C LEU A 184 -16.38 4.60 5.11
N SER A 185 -17.68 4.48 4.81
CA SER A 185 -18.72 4.68 5.81
C SER A 185 -18.82 3.48 6.75
N ASP A 186 -18.86 3.76 8.04
CA ASP A 186 -19.31 2.82 9.05
C ASP A 186 -20.83 2.69 8.92
N SER A 187 -21.38 1.48 8.91
CA SER A 187 -22.84 1.28 8.82
C SER A 187 -23.57 1.55 10.15
N ASP A 188 -22.88 2.07 11.16
CA ASP A 188 -23.40 2.15 12.52
C ASP A 188 -24.33 3.36 12.78
N ASP A 189 -24.66 4.14 11.76
CA ASP A 189 -25.49 5.35 11.92
C ASP A 189 -27.01 5.11 11.99
N ASP A 190 -27.51 3.86 11.92
CA ASP A 190 -28.96 3.64 11.80
C ASP A 190 -29.61 2.45 12.56
N ASP A 191 -28.98 1.85 13.59
CA ASP A 191 -29.82 1.16 14.60
C ASP A 191 -29.16 0.88 15.97
N ASP A 192 -29.84 1.43 16.98
CA ASP A 192 -29.97 0.95 18.36
C ASP A 192 -28.80 0.98 19.35
N ARG A 193 -29.10 1.62 20.48
CA ARG A 193 -28.37 1.62 21.75
C ARG A 193 -28.47 0.26 22.46
N SER A 194 -28.07 -0.82 21.81
CA SER A 194 -27.88 -2.10 22.49
C SER A 194 -26.42 -2.52 22.45
N ASN A 195 -25.77 -2.25 23.58
CA ASN A 195 -24.48 -2.80 24.01
C ASN A 195 -24.56 -4.34 24.01
N LYS A 196 -24.50 -4.98 22.83
CA LYS A 196 -24.34 -6.41 22.70
C LYS A 196 -22.87 -6.74 22.95
N PRO A 197 -22.57 -7.73 23.81
CA PRO A 197 -21.21 -8.08 24.13
C PRO A 197 -20.50 -8.53 22.84
N ASN A 198 -19.40 -7.83 22.54
CA ASN A 198 -18.40 -8.21 21.54
C ASN A 198 -18.20 -9.72 21.54
N HIS A 199 -18.74 -10.40 20.52
CA HIS A 199 -18.21 -11.72 20.17
C HIS A 199 -16.85 -11.45 19.54
N GLY A 200 -15.82 -11.55 20.38
CA GLY A 200 -14.44 -11.38 19.99
C GLY A 200 -14.08 -12.37 18.90
N GLU A 201 -13.99 -11.90 17.67
CA GLU A 201 -12.89 -12.34 16.83
C GLU A 201 -11.63 -11.98 17.61
N GLU A 202 -10.83 -12.99 17.96
CA GLU A 202 -9.47 -12.80 18.47
C GLU A 202 -8.75 -11.89 17.47
N ILE A 203 -8.68 -10.59 17.75
CA ILE A 203 -7.87 -9.66 16.97
C ILE A 203 -6.45 -10.18 17.15
N PRO A 204 -5.79 -10.71 16.10
CA PRO A 204 -4.47 -11.29 16.25
C PRO A 204 -3.52 -10.13 16.57
N VAL A 205 -3.14 -10.02 17.84
CA VAL A 205 -2.17 -9.01 18.28
C VAL A 205 -0.81 -9.48 17.76
N ILE A 206 -0.38 -8.90 16.64
CA ILE A 206 0.98 -9.07 16.13
C ILE A 206 1.87 -8.23 17.03
N ALA A 207 2.32 -8.82 18.14
CA ALA A 207 3.34 -8.20 18.98
C ALA A 207 4.65 -8.11 18.18
N GLU A 208 5.42 -7.04 18.41
CA GLU A 208 6.81 -6.99 17.95
C GLU A 208 7.57 -8.24 18.44
N ASP A 209 8.49 -8.77 17.63
CA ASP A 209 9.32 -9.91 18.03
C ASP A 209 10.29 -9.51 19.15
N ILE A 210 9.78 -9.61 20.38
CA ILE A 210 10.52 -9.31 21.60
C ILE A 210 11.48 -10.43 22.03
N SER A 211 11.58 -11.51 21.25
CA SER A 211 12.36 -12.70 21.61
C SER A 211 13.84 -12.37 21.87
N ASN A 212 14.37 -11.33 21.23
CA ASN A 212 15.78 -10.95 21.30
C ASN A 212 16.06 -9.62 22.03
N LEU A 213 15.10 -9.07 22.79
CA LEU A 213 15.31 -7.80 23.51
C LEU A 213 16.55 -7.80 24.42
N ARG A 214 16.85 -8.93 25.08
CA ARG A 214 18.06 -9.07 25.92
C ARG A 214 19.34 -9.03 25.09
N ALA A 215 19.36 -9.68 23.93
CA ALA A 215 20.50 -9.68 23.03
C ALA A 215 20.72 -8.29 22.42
N LEU A 216 19.65 -7.63 21.95
CA LEU A 216 19.65 -6.26 21.44
C LEU A 216 20.12 -5.26 22.50
N LYS A 217 19.68 -5.41 23.76
CA LYS A 217 20.17 -4.59 24.87
C LYS A 217 21.66 -4.80 25.10
N GLN A 218 22.15 -6.04 25.08
CA GLN A 218 23.56 -6.35 25.32
C GLN A 218 24.48 -5.89 24.18
N THR A 219 24.03 -5.93 22.93
CA THR A 219 24.79 -5.49 21.75
C THR A 219 24.51 -4.04 21.34
N SER A 220 23.64 -3.34 22.08
CA SER A 220 23.25 -1.97 21.79
C SER A 220 24.48 -1.06 21.66
N VAL A 221 24.46 -0.21 20.63
CA VAL A 221 25.45 0.82 20.37
C VAL A 221 25.65 1.72 21.61
N LEU A 222 24.58 1.94 22.39
CA LEU A 222 24.65 2.69 23.65
C LEU A 222 25.65 2.06 24.64
N ASN A 223 25.66 0.73 24.78
CA ASN A 223 26.60 0.04 25.67
C ASN A 223 28.03 0.06 25.14
N GLN A 224 28.23 0.10 23.82
CA GLN A 224 29.54 0.26 23.21
C GLN A 224 30.10 1.68 23.46
N LEU A 225 29.25 2.70 23.34
CA LEU A 225 29.61 4.09 23.62
C LEU A 225 29.93 4.33 25.10
N LEU A 226 29.18 3.71 26.02
CA LEU A 226 29.44 3.78 27.46
C LEU A 226 30.75 3.09 27.85
N LYS A 227 31.09 1.96 27.22
CA LYS A 227 32.40 1.30 27.43
C LYS A 227 33.57 2.16 26.94
N ASN A 228 33.44 2.80 25.79
CA ASN A 228 34.49 3.66 25.24
C ASN A 228 34.71 4.93 26.07
N ARG A 229 33.67 5.45 26.74
CA ARG A 229 33.81 6.56 27.70
C ARG A 229 34.58 6.19 28.97
N GLY A 230 34.54 4.92 29.39
CA GLY A 230 35.26 4.44 30.56
C GLY A 230 36.75 4.13 30.31
N SER A 231 37.19 4.13 29.05
CA SER A 231 38.59 3.84 28.67
C SER A 231 39.43 5.10 28.40
N CYS A 232 38.86 6.29 28.62
CA CYS A 232 39.54 7.58 28.42
C CYS A 232 39.77 8.37 29.73
N SER A 233 39.70 7.71 30.90
CA SER A 233 40.15 8.25 32.19
C SER A 233 41.41 7.56 32.67
#